data_AF-A0A0H5R8S6-F1
#
_entry.id   AF-A0A0H5R8S6-F1
#
_cell.length_a   1.000
_cell.length_b   1.000
_cell.length_c   1.000
_cell.angle_alpha   90.00
_cell.angle_beta   90.00
_cell.angle_gamma   90.00
#
_symmetry.space_group_name_H-M   'P 1'
#
loop_
_entity.id
_entity.type
_entity.pdbx_description
1 polymer ?
#
loop_
_entity_poly.entity_id
_entity_poly.type
_entity_poly.pdbx_seq_one_letter_code
_entity_poly.pdbx_strand_id
1 'polypeptide(L)'
;MAATTVLVHFPAGFSRHSTDPKQAAAIPIDPSSTVRVVLAEVLAQCGSQVVPDKSWGLYYLPDNNDQSTRIWLNNLDDIIPELSDLYYANRIRTIQVTDLDGFIKKTVNVDETQTVSVLTSLIANRFGIEDSSEFSLQKYKQFSNSQLEWLRPNSPFYKEVTAASQILIFRKKYFLFDQMVTTDSPALLHFSFLEARYGILSGVHDITFEQAVQFAGLNMQIRYGNYDPLVHVAGFVDVMEFLPAQDRATPFIEEYIYREHRRLRNIEESTAKLRFLRRCSQLPTYGGSFAEAKEQCGDDGFCSDILIGANSNCVLILNRITKQVIGRNLLVEVNGIDITERCLTLKLKGRVREFVFESIPDAELFYDLITGYMAFQRTIREQTNLATFAAKASLIIPRSASIGDLRY
;
A
#
# COMPACT_ATOMS: atom_id res chain seq x y z
N MET A 1 6.69 -22.08 45.04
CA MET A 1 6.46 -20.68 44.66
C MET A 1 4.96 -20.46 44.68
N ALA A 2 4.48 -19.34 45.19
CA ALA A 2 3.04 -19.11 45.34
C ALA A 2 2.42 -18.94 43.95
N ALA A 3 1.33 -19.68 43.67
CA ALA A 3 0.54 -19.47 42.47
C ALA A 3 -0.03 -18.05 42.50
N THR A 4 0.18 -17.29 41.43
CA THR A 4 -0.35 -15.93 41.26
C THR A 4 -1.63 -16.04 40.44
N THR A 5 -2.65 -15.24 40.73
CA THR A 5 -3.89 -15.24 39.95
C THR A 5 -3.88 -14.07 38.97
N VAL A 6 -4.15 -14.33 37.69
CA VAL A 6 -4.39 -13.29 36.68
C VAL A 6 -5.88 -13.18 36.41
N LEU A 7 -6.38 -11.96 36.29
CA LEU A 7 -7.76 -11.70 35.90
C LEU A 7 -7.87 -11.70 34.37
N VAL A 8 -8.73 -12.55 33.83
CA VAL A 8 -9.02 -12.60 32.39
C VAL A 8 -10.42 -12.06 32.12
N HIS A 9 -10.50 -10.96 31.38
CA HIS A 9 -11.74 -10.31 30.97
C HIS A 9 -12.31 -10.92 29.68
N PHE A 10 -13.63 -10.97 29.58
CA PHE A 10 -14.38 -11.54 28.46
C PHE A 10 -15.29 -10.49 27.79
N PRO A 11 -15.58 -10.63 26.49
CA PRO A 11 -16.55 -9.78 25.83
C PRO A 11 -17.95 -9.96 26.43
N ALA A 12 -18.75 -8.91 26.37
CA ALA A 12 -20.13 -8.95 26.84
C ALA A 12 -20.92 -10.08 26.16
N GLY A 13 -21.68 -10.85 26.95
CA GLY A 13 -22.50 -11.97 26.44
C GLY A 13 -21.78 -13.32 26.35
N PHE A 14 -20.55 -13.44 26.84
CA PHE A 14 -19.76 -14.69 26.79
C PHE A 14 -20.18 -15.76 27.82
N SER A 15 -20.97 -15.43 28.85
CA SER A 15 -21.37 -16.39 29.92
C SER A 15 -22.73 -17.04 29.69
N ARG A 16 -22.80 -18.38 29.75
CA ARG A 16 -24.06 -19.16 29.83
C ARG A 16 -24.33 -19.84 31.18
N HIS A 17 -23.32 -19.99 32.06
CA HIS A 17 -23.44 -20.85 33.26
C HIS A 17 -23.41 -20.12 34.60
N SER A 18 -23.42 -18.79 34.60
CA SER A 18 -23.46 -17.99 35.82
C SER A 18 -24.62 -17.01 35.73
N THR A 19 -25.47 -17.00 36.76
CA THR A 19 -26.50 -15.97 36.99
C THR A 19 -25.89 -14.56 37.13
N ASP A 20 -24.57 -14.49 37.34
CA ASP A 20 -23.77 -13.30 37.08
C ASP A 20 -23.11 -13.38 35.69
N PRO A 21 -23.26 -12.37 34.83
CA PRO A 21 -22.41 -12.22 33.66
C PRO A 21 -21.02 -11.81 34.14
N LYS A 22 -20.24 -12.77 34.66
CA LYS A 22 -18.86 -12.51 35.07
C LYS A 22 -18.09 -12.05 33.84
N GLN A 23 -17.86 -10.74 33.75
CA GLN A 23 -17.05 -10.11 32.71
C GLN A 23 -15.56 -10.45 32.87
N ALA A 24 -15.18 -11.13 33.95
CA ALA A 24 -13.83 -11.63 34.15
C ALA A 24 -13.78 -12.91 35.01
N ALA A 25 -12.73 -13.72 34.83
CA ALA A 25 -12.41 -14.91 35.63
C ALA A 25 -10.98 -14.82 36.18
N ALA A 26 -10.78 -15.21 37.44
CA ALA A 26 -9.46 -15.31 38.05
C ALA A 26 -8.85 -16.67 37.72
N ILE A 27 -7.75 -16.67 36.98
CA ILE A 27 -7.06 -17.87 36.52
C ILE A 27 -5.76 -18.04 37.30
N PRO A 28 -5.55 -19.16 38.00
CA PRO A 28 -4.28 -19.42 38.67
C PRO A 28 -3.19 -19.66 37.62
N ILE A 29 -2.08 -18.94 37.75
CA ILE A 29 -0.90 -19.07 36.91
C ILE A 29 0.34 -19.28 37.78
N ASP A 30 1.21 -20.16 37.31
CA ASP A 30 2.60 -20.26 37.76
C ASP A 30 3.47 -19.26 36.96
N PRO A 31 4.61 -18.80 37.51
CA PRO A 31 5.57 -17.93 36.80
C PRO A 31 6.07 -18.46 35.45
N SER A 32 5.97 -19.77 35.23
CA SER A 32 6.33 -20.44 33.98
C SER A 32 5.14 -20.69 33.04
N SER A 33 3.95 -20.20 33.40
CA SER A 33 2.73 -20.44 32.61
C SER A 33 2.84 -19.73 31.28
N THR A 34 2.67 -20.53 30.22
CA THR A 34 2.66 -20.00 28.86
C THR A 34 1.26 -19.55 28.47
N VAL A 35 1.17 -18.74 27.42
CA VAL A 35 -0.09 -18.33 26.78
C VAL A 35 -0.96 -19.55 26.45
N ARG A 36 -0.36 -20.67 26.02
CA ARG A 36 -1.05 -21.93 25.75
C ARG A 36 -1.79 -22.49 26.97
N VAL A 37 -1.12 -22.48 28.12
CA VAL A 37 -1.67 -23.02 29.38
C VAL A 37 -2.88 -22.20 29.82
N VAL A 38 -2.75 -20.87 29.81
CA VAL A 38 -3.86 -20.00 30.22
C VAL A 38 -5.00 -20.03 29.24
N LEU A 39 -4.75 -20.09 27.93
CA LEU A 39 -5.82 -20.30 26.95
C LEU A 39 -6.58 -21.60 27.19
N ALA A 40 -5.89 -22.70 27.52
CA ALA A 40 -6.53 -23.97 27.83
C ALA A 40 -7.43 -23.86 29.08
N GLU A 41 -6.96 -23.16 30.12
CA GLU A 41 -7.70 -22.95 31.36
C GLU A 41 -8.91 -22.02 31.15
N VAL A 42 -8.76 -20.94 30.37
CA VAL A 42 -9.87 -20.06 29.95
C VAL A 42 -10.97 -20.89 29.27
N LEU A 43 -10.60 -21.76 28.34
CA LEU A 43 -11.53 -22.61 27.60
C LEU A 43 -12.21 -23.65 28.50
N ALA A 44 -11.47 -24.22 29.45
CA ALA A 44 -12.00 -25.18 30.41
C ALA A 44 -13.05 -24.54 31.34
N GLN A 45 -12.81 -23.32 31.81
CA GLN A 45 -13.70 -22.63 32.74
C GLN A 45 -14.94 -22.00 32.06
N CYS A 46 -14.84 -21.58 30.79
CA CYS A 46 -15.89 -20.76 30.16
C CYS A 46 -16.86 -21.49 29.22
N GLY A 47 -16.64 -22.78 28.93
CA GLY A 47 -17.63 -23.62 28.25
C GLY A 47 -17.67 -23.48 26.72
N SER A 48 -17.62 -24.63 26.05
CA SER A 48 -17.59 -24.78 24.59
C SER A 48 -18.91 -24.37 23.90
N GLN A 49 -18.95 -23.16 23.32
CA GLN A 49 -19.64 -22.92 22.03
C GLN A 49 -18.90 -21.95 21.10
N VAL A 50 -17.78 -21.36 21.53
CA VAL A 50 -16.76 -20.88 20.61
C VAL A 50 -15.84 -22.08 20.39
N VAL A 51 -16.01 -22.77 19.26
CA VAL A 51 -15.00 -23.72 18.79
C VAL A 51 -13.64 -23.00 18.91
N PRO A 52 -12.58 -23.63 19.46
CA PRO A 52 -11.24 -23.07 19.40
C PRO A 52 -10.79 -23.03 17.93
N ASP A 53 -11.37 -22.11 17.20
CA ASP A 53 -10.88 -21.67 15.92
C ASP A 53 -9.72 -20.73 16.20
N LYS A 54 -8.78 -20.66 15.26
CA LYS A 54 -7.56 -19.83 15.38
C LYS A 54 -7.86 -18.33 15.48
N SER A 55 -9.14 -17.95 15.44
CA SER A 55 -9.68 -16.60 15.48
C SER A 55 -9.71 -15.96 16.87
N TRP A 56 -9.56 -16.70 17.97
CA TRP A 56 -9.56 -16.11 19.32
C TRP A 56 -8.18 -16.14 19.99
N GLY A 57 -7.92 -15.19 20.89
CA GLY A 57 -6.69 -15.17 21.66
C GLY A 57 -6.71 -14.23 22.86
N LEU A 58 -5.54 -14.07 23.48
CA LEU A 58 -5.32 -13.20 24.62
C LEU A 58 -4.55 -11.94 24.20
N TYR A 59 -4.91 -10.81 24.81
CA TYR A 59 -4.12 -9.59 24.77
C TYR A 59 -4.09 -8.95 26.16
N TYR A 60 -3.16 -8.02 26.37
CA TYR A 60 -3.13 -7.19 27.57
C TYR A 60 -3.07 -5.70 27.18
N LEU A 61 -3.43 -4.84 28.12
CA LEU A 61 -3.36 -3.39 27.99
C LEU A 61 -2.22 -2.87 28.90
N PRO A 62 -1.11 -2.36 28.35
CA PRO A 62 -0.05 -1.76 29.16
C PRO A 62 -0.52 -0.51 29.90
N ASP A 63 -1.30 0.33 29.23
CA ASP A 63 -2.01 1.45 29.83
C ASP A 63 -3.44 0.99 30.12
N ASN A 64 -3.71 0.70 31.39
CA ASN A 64 -4.99 0.18 31.90
C ASN A 64 -6.11 1.20 31.61
N ASN A 65 -6.60 1.22 30.36
CA ASN A 65 -7.86 1.79 29.84
C ASN A 65 -7.80 2.11 28.34
N ASP A 66 -6.61 2.14 27.71
CA ASP A 66 -6.50 2.52 26.30
C ASP A 66 -6.38 1.31 25.37
N GLN A 67 -7.48 0.97 24.67
CA GLN A 67 -7.53 -0.07 23.65
C GLN A 67 -6.55 0.17 22.48
N SER A 68 -6.09 1.41 22.28
CA SER A 68 -5.07 1.75 21.28
C SER A 68 -3.70 1.16 21.62
N THR A 69 -3.44 0.89 22.91
CA THR A 69 -2.17 0.34 23.41
C THR A 69 -2.15 -1.18 23.50
N ARG A 70 -3.24 -1.86 23.13
CA ARG A 70 -3.37 -3.32 23.28
C ARG A 70 -2.23 -4.09 22.63
N ILE A 71 -1.78 -5.16 23.28
CA ILE A 71 -0.72 -6.04 22.80
C ILE A 71 -1.22 -7.48 22.81
N TRP A 72 -1.30 -8.08 21.63
CA TRP A 72 -1.71 -9.47 21.46
C TRP A 72 -0.59 -10.45 21.82
N LEU A 73 -0.93 -11.47 22.60
CA LEU A 73 -0.06 -12.59 22.97
C LEU A 73 -0.15 -13.68 21.88
N ASN A 74 0.60 -13.48 20.80
CA ASN A 74 0.51 -14.29 19.59
C ASN A 74 1.29 -15.61 19.67
N ASN A 75 2.42 -15.62 20.37
CA ASN A 75 3.20 -16.83 20.55
C ASN A 75 2.67 -17.60 21.76
N LEU A 76 2.26 -18.85 21.51
CA LEU A 76 1.66 -19.72 22.51
C LEU A 76 2.64 -20.14 23.61
N ASP A 77 3.94 -20.06 23.33
CA ASP A 77 5.01 -20.44 24.26
C ASP A 77 5.58 -19.24 25.03
N ASP A 78 5.09 -18.02 24.78
CA ASP A 78 5.48 -16.85 25.58
C ASP A 78 4.98 -16.99 27.02
N ILE A 79 5.81 -16.57 27.98
CA ILE A 79 5.45 -16.48 29.39
C ILE A 79 4.56 -15.25 29.60
N ILE A 80 3.51 -15.40 30.40
CA ILE A 80 2.55 -14.33 30.66
C ILE A 80 3.19 -13.27 31.59
N PRO A 81 3.02 -11.98 31.29
CA PRO A 81 3.49 -10.92 32.18
C PRO A 81 2.84 -11.04 33.57
N GLU A 82 3.64 -11.09 34.63
CA GLU A 82 3.18 -11.40 36.00
C GLU A 82 2.22 -10.37 36.64
N LEU A 83 1.88 -9.26 35.97
CA LEU A 83 1.24 -8.09 36.62
C LEU A 83 0.09 -7.42 35.83
N SER A 84 -0.38 -8.01 34.72
CA SER A 84 -1.40 -7.36 33.89
C SER A 84 -2.64 -8.22 33.73
N ASP A 85 -3.81 -7.58 33.82
CA ASP A 85 -5.08 -8.16 33.41
C ASP A 85 -5.01 -8.57 31.94
N LEU A 86 -5.56 -9.74 31.63
CA LEU A 86 -5.66 -10.26 30.27
C LEU A 86 -7.07 -10.10 29.75
N TYR A 87 -7.19 -10.04 28.44
CA TYR A 87 -8.45 -9.91 27.73
C TYR A 87 -8.53 -11.01 26.69
N TYR A 88 -9.60 -11.80 26.74
CA TYR A 88 -9.89 -12.83 25.76
C TYR A 88 -10.82 -12.27 24.70
N ALA A 89 -10.39 -12.22 23.44
CA ALA A 89 -11.19 -11.64 22.36
C ALA A 89 -10.99 -12.32 21.02
N ASN A 90 -11.95 -12.07 20.12
CA ASN A 90 -11.86 -12.45 18.72
C ASN A 90 -10.89 -11.50 18.00
N ARG A 91 -9.88 -12.07 17.35
CA ARG A 91 -8.87 -11.41 16.52
C ARG A 91 -9.43 -10.98 15.16
N ILE A 92 -10.56 -11.57 14.75
CA ILE A 92 -11.21 -11.23 13.50
C ILE A 92 -11.96 -9.91 13.66
N ARG A 93 -11.51 -8.92 12.89
CA ARG A 93 -12.11 -7.60 12.80
C ARG A 93 -12.68 -7.38 11.42
N THR A 94 -13.92 -6.90 11.37
CA THR A 94 -14.54 -6.45 10.12
C THR A 94 -14.07 -5.04 9.81
N ILE A 95 -13.51 -4.84 8.62
CA ILE A 95 -13.02 -3.54 8.13
C ILE A 95 -13.66 -3.19 6.79
N GLN A 96 -13.71 -1.89 6.50
CA GLN A 96 -14.12 -1.38 5.20
C GLN A 96 -12.91 -0.90 4.42
N VAL A 97 -12.79 -1.36 3.18
CA VAL A 97 -11.71 -0.97 2.27
C VAL A 97 -12.31 -0.41 1.00
N THR A 98 -11.75 0.69 0.52
CA THR A 98 -12.19 1.35 -0.71
C THR A 98 -11.05 1.53 -1.71
N ASP A 99 -11.40 1.73 -2.99
CA ASP A 99 -10.51 2.32 -3.98
C ASP A 99 -10.29 3.82 -3.74
N LEU A 100 -9.46 4.45 -4.57
CA LEU A 100 -9.09 5.86 -4.41
C LEU A 100 -10.28 6.83 -4.53
N ASP A 101 -11.30 6.46 -5.31
CA ASP A 101 -12.47 7.31 -5.57
C ASP A 101 -13.64 7.10 -4.61
N GLY A 102 -13.61 6.04 -3.80
CA GLY A 102 -14.75 5.71 -2.95
C GLY A 102 -15.85 4.90 -3.66
N PHE A 103 -15.73 4.65 -4.96
CA PHE A 103 -16.75 3.98 -5.76
C PHE A 103 -16.80 2.48 -5.50
N ILE A 104 -15.64 1.84 -5.28
CA ILE A 104 -15.58 0.41 -4.98
C ILE A 104 -15.27 0.23 -3.51
N LYS A 105 -16.28 -0.11 -2.72
CA LYS A 105 -16.16 -0.37 -1.29
C LYS A 105 -16.44 -1.83 -0.97
N LYS A 106 -15.54 -2.48 -0.25
CA LYS A 106 -15.66 -3.88 0.19
C LYS A 106 -15.56 -3.97 1.70
N THR A 107 -16.38 -4.84 2.29
CA THR A 107 -16.29 -5.21 3.71
C THR A 107 -15.52 -6.52 3.82
N VAL A 108 -14.46 -6.52 4.62
CA VAL A 108 -13.51 -7.64 4.71
C VAL A 108 -13.30 -7.99 6.17
N ASN A 109 -13.33 -9.29 6.49
CA ASN A 109 -12.95 -9.80 7.81
C ASN A 109 -11.45 -10.10 7.78
N VAL A 110 -10.69 -9.48 8.68
CA VAL A 110 -9.24 -9.63 8.78
C VAL A 110 -8.84 -10.06 10.18
N ASP A 111 -7.83 -10.92 10.27
CA ASP A 111 -7.16 -11.22 11.53
C ASP A 111 -6.19 -10.07 11.84
N GLU A 112 -6.53 -9.26 12.85
CA GLU A 112 -5.79 -8.05 13.15
C GLU A 112 -4.40 -8.31 13.73
N THR A 113 -4.10 -9.54 14.13
CA THR A 113 -2.78 -9.95 14.64
C THR A 113 -1.75 -10.16 13.53
N GLN A 114 -2.21 -10.34 12.29
CA GLN A 114 -1.35 -10.51 11.13
C GLN A 114 -0.74 -9.18 10.69
N THR A 115 0.35 -9.29 9.92
CA THR A 115 1.02 -8.11 9.38
C THR A 115 0.18 -7.47 8.28
N VAL A 116 0.32 -6.16 8.12
CA VAL A 116 -0.34 -5.39 7.05
C VAL A 116 -0.06 -5.99 5.67
N SER A 117 1.15 -6.52 5.43
CA SER A 117 1.52 -7.16 4.17
C SER A 117 0.62 -8.37 3.84
N VAL A 118 0.42 -9.27 4.81
CA VAL A 118 -0.45 -10.44 4.63
C VAL A 118 -1.90 -10.02 4.39
N LEU A 119 -2.38 -9.04 5.15
CA LEU A 119 -3.73 -8.51 4.96
C LEU A 119 -3.91 -7.80 3.61
N THR A 120 -2.87 -7.13 3.11
CA THR A 120 -2.87 -6.50 1.79
C THR A 120 -3.06 -7.54 0.70
N SER A 121 -2.38 -8.69 0.79
CA SER A 121 -2.59 -9.81 -0.15
C SER A 121 -4.02 -10.36 -0.07
N LEU A 122 -4.59 -10.52 1.13
CA LEU A 122 -5.98 -10.95 1.29
C LEU A 122 -6.95 -9.95 0.65
N ILE A 123 -6.74 -8.66 0.87
CA ILE A 123 -7.57 -7.58 0.33
C ILE A 123 -7.41 -7.49 -1.20
N ALA A 124 -6.20 -7.58 -1.73
CA ALA A 124 -5.92 -7.58 -3.17
C ALA A 124 -6.70 -8.69 -3.89
N ASN A 125 -6.69 -9.90 -3.33
CA ASN A 125 -7.50 -11.02 -3.84
C ASN A 125 -8.99 -10.70 -3.84
N ARG A 126 -9.51 -10.01 -2.81
CA ARG A 126 -10.91 -9.55 -2.80
C ARG A 126 -11.19 -8.54 -3.92
N PHE A 127 -10.21 -7.76 -4.36
CA PHE A 127 -10.33 -6.83 -5.48
C PHE A 127 -10.04 -7.49 -6.85
N GLY A 128 -9.68 -8.78 -6.90
CA GLY A 128 -9.36 -9.47 -8.15
C GLY A 128 -7.93 -9.23 -8.63
N ILE A 129 -7.02 -8.92 -7.71
CA ILE A 129 -5.59 -8.76 -7.97
C ILE A 129 -4.85 -9.94 -7.34
N GLU A 130 -4.18 -10.73 -8.18
CA GLU A 130 -3.43 -11.92 -7.76
C GLU A 130 -2.09 -11.54 -7.11
N ASP A 131 -1.30 -10.70 -7.78
CA ASP A 131 -0.03 -10.20 -7.25
C ASP A 131 -0.23 -8.84 -6.55
N SER A 132 -0.15 -8.87 -5.22
CA SER A 132 -0.29 -7.68 -4.38
C SER A 132 1.04 -6.97 -4.10
N SER A 133 2.16 -7.40 -4.70
CA SER A 133 3.50 -6.89 -4.40
C SER A 133 3.65 -5.38 -4.61
N GLU A 134 2.90 -4.84 -5.59
CA GLU A 134 2.88 -3.41 -5.91
C GLU A 134 1.89 -2.60 -5.07
N PHE A 135 1.10 -3.23 -4.21
CA PHE A 135 -0.03 -2.62 -3.52
C PHE A 135 0.21 -2.44 -2.03
N SER A 136 -0.51 -1.50 -1.43
CA SER A 136 -0.53 -1.28 0.01
C SER A 136 -1.83 -0.61 0.45
N LEU A 137 -1.95 -0.36 1.74
CA LEU A 137 -3.10 0.26 2.38
C LEU A 137 -2.73 1.65 2.90
N GLN A 138 -3.65 2.59 2.77
CA GLN A 138 -3.61 3.88 3.42
C GLN A 138 -4.78 4.06 4.40
N LYS A 139 -4.57 4.91 5.39
CA LYS A 139 -5.58 5.37 6.32
C LYS A 139 -5.55 6.90 6.43
N TYR A 140 -6.65 7.51 6.85
CA TYR A 140 -6.64 8.90 7.30
C TYR A 140 -5.90 9.01 8.64
N LYS A 141 -5.11 10.06 8.84
CA LYS A 141 -4.49 10.34 10.14
C LYS A 141 -5.59 10.63 11.17
N GLN A 142 -5.38 10.18 12.42
CA GLN A 142 -6.41 10.21 13.48
C GLN A 142 -7.04 11.59 13.74
N PHE A 143 -6.34 12.69 13.44
CA PHE A 143 -6.82 14.07 13.64
C PHE A 143 -6.92 14.89 12.34
N SER A 144 -6.86 14.23 11.18
CA SER A 144 -6.97 14.90 9.88
C SER A 144 -7.82 14.09 8.92
N ASN A 145 -8.92 14.69 8.47
CA ASN A 145 -9.79 14.11 7.45
C ASN A 145 -9.23 14.30 6.02
N SER A 146 -8.06 14.94 5.88
CA SER A 146 -7.49 15.28 4.57
C SER A 146 -6.12 14.65 4.34
N GLN A 147 -5.40 14.26 5.39
CA GLN A 147 -4.05 13.69 5.26
C GLN A 147 -4.10 12.16 5.38
N LEU A 148 -3.57 11.50 4.35
CA LEU A 148 -3.42 10.05 4.28
C LEU A 148 -2.04 9.61 4.74
N GLU A 149 -1.97 8.41 5.30
CA GLU A 149 -0.75 7.76 5.78
C GLU A 149 -0.73 6.31 5.30
N TRP A 150 0.43 5.86 4.78
CA TRP A 150 0.65 4.46 4.41
C TRP A 150 0.82 3.59 5.65
N LEU A 151 0.18 2.43 5.67
CA LEU A 151 0.39 1.44 6.72
C LEU A 151 1.75 0.75 6.55
N ARG A 152 2.44 0.46 7.66
CA ARG A 152 3.73 -0.25 7.63
C ARG A 152 3.54 -1.74 7.34
N PRO A 153 4.10 -2.30 6.24
CA PRO A 153 3.82 -3.68 5.81
C PRO A 153 4.14 -4.76 6.86
N ASN A 154 5.20 -4.57 7.64
CA ASN A 154 5.67 -5.54 8.63
C ASN A 154 5.05 -5.36 10.03
N SER A 155 4.25 -4.30 10.21
CA SER A 155 3.58 -4.02 11.48
C SER A 155 2.30 -4.85 11.59
N PRO A 156 1.96 -5.38 12.78
CA PRO A 156 0.65 -5.98 13.03
C PRO A 156 -0.47 -4.96 12.80
N PHE A 157 -1.56 -5.39 12.17
CA PHE A 157 -2.65 -4.51 11.78
C PHE A 157 -3.28 -3.75 12.96
N TYR A 158 -3.44 -4.41 14.11
CA TYR A 158 -4.02 -3.79 15.30
C TYR A 158 -3.22 -2.59 15.83
N LYS A 159 -1.90 -2.51 15.56
CA LYS A 159 -1.04 -1.38 15.94
C LYS A 159 -1.19 -0.20 14.98
N GLU A 160 -1.37 -0.51 13.71
CA GLU A 160 -1.49 0.50 12.66
C GLU A 160 -2.91 1.09 12.59
N VAL A 161 -3.95 0.30 12.91
CA VAL A 161 -5.35 0.71 12.79
C VAL A 161 -6.07 0.45 14.12
N THR A 162 -6.22 1.50 14.93
CA THR A 162 -6.82 1.39 16.27
C THR A 162 -8.34 1.60 16.23
N ALA A 163 -8.84 2.52 15.40
CA ALA A 163 -10.26 2.89 15.36
C ALA A 163 -11.11 1.92 14.54
N ALA A 164 -12.10 1.26 15.17
CA ALA A 164 -12.94 0.22 14.55
C ALA A 164 -13.66 0.67 13.26
N SER A 165 -14.07 1.94 13.17
CA SER A 165 -14.81 2.53 12.05
C SER A 165 -13.94 3.06 10.90
N GLN A 166 -12.61 2.90 10.98
CA GLN A 166 -11.70 3.48 10.00
C GLN A 166 -11.82 2.78 8.64
N ILE A 167 -12.12 3.58 7.60
CA ILE A 167 -12.11 3.12 6.20
C ILE A 167 -10.67 3.19 5.69
N LEU A 168 -10.18 2.08 5.14
CA LEU A 168 -8.87 2.02 4.50
C LEU A 168 -8.99 2.23 2.99
N ILE A 169 -7.93 2.76 2.39
CA ILE A 169 -7.83 2.94 0.95
C ILE A 169 -6.80 1.96 0.41
N PHE A 170 -7.21 1.07 -0.48
CA PHE A 170 -6.33 0.15 -1.17
C PHE A 170 -5.77 0.83 -2.42
N ARG A 171 -4.44 0.91 -2.49
CA ARG A 171 -3.73 1.72 -3.49
C ARG A 171 -2.51 1.00 -4.02
N LYS A 172 -2.12 1.36 -5.24
CA LYS A 172 -0.85 0.91 -5.82
C LYS A 172 0.27 1.83 -5.31
N LYS A 173 1.25 1.24 -4.63
CA LYS A 173 2.39 1.94 -4.01
C LYS A 173 3.65 1.90 -4.87
N TYR A 174 3.90 0.78 -5.55
CA TYR A 174 5.07 0.59 -6.41
C TYR A 174 4.63 0.42 -7.88
N PHE A 175 5.46 0.89 -8.81
CA PHE A 175 5.16 0.90 -10.26
C PHE A 175 6.28 0.22 -11.04
N LEU A 176 6.33 -1.09 -10.97
CA LEU A 176 7.37 -1.95 -11.54
C LEU A 176 6.95 -2.49 -12.91
N PHE A 177 5.72 -2.99 -13.04
CA PHE A 177 5.27 -3.77 -14.19
C PHE A 177 4.14 -3.14 -15.01
N ASP A 178 3.92 -1.84 -14.87
CA ASP A 178 2.84 -1.10 -15.53
C ASP A 178 2.84 -1.22 -17.07
N GLN A 179 4.02 -1.44 -17.67
CA GLN A 179 4.14 -1.71 -19.10
C GLN A 179 3.50 -3.03 -19.54
N MET A 180 3.35 -3.99 -18.62
CA MET A 180 2.75 -5.31 -18.85
C MET A 180 1.23 -5.33 -18.62
N VAL A 181 0.65 -4.28 -18.03
CA VAL A 181 -0.80 -4.21 -17.78
C VAL A 181 -1.59 -4.27 -19.08
N THR A 182 -2.60 -5.13 -19.16
CA THR A 182 -3.46 -5.31 -20.33
C THR A 182 -4.95 -5.16 -19.98
N THR A 183 -5.82 -5.21 -20.98
CA THR A 183 -7.28 -5.22 -20.78
C THR A 183 -7.80 -6.52 -20.17
N ASP A 184 -7.04 -7.61 -20.23
CA ASP A 184 -7.42 -8.93 -19.70
C ASP A 184 -7.33 -8.99 -18.16
N SER A 185 -6.67 -8.00 -17.56
CA SER A 185 -6.52 -7.86 -16.11
C SER A 185 -7.26 -6.60 -15.62
N PRO A 186 -8.62 -6.61 -15.62
CA PRO A 186 -9.43 -5.40 -15.43
C PRO A 186 -9.24 -4.73 -14.07
N ALA A 187 -9.03 -5.51 -13.01
CA ALA A 187 -8.74 -4.98 -11.67
C ALA A 187 -7.40 -4.23 -11.64
N LEU A 188 -6.33 -4.87 -12.09
CA LEU A 188 -4.99 -4.26 -12.15
C LEU A 188 -4.98 -3.01 -13.04
N LEU A 189 -5.63 -3.09 -14.20
CA LEU A 189 -5.83 -1.95 -15.10
C LEU A 189 -6.56 -0.79 -14.42
N HIS A 190 -7.64 -1.09 -13.71
CA HIS A 190 -8.43 -0.08 -13.01
C HIS A 190 -7.63 0.63 -11.92
N PHE A 191 -6.97 -0.12 -11.03
CA PHE A 191 -6.18 0.49 -9.94
C PHE A 191 -4.96 1.24 -10.46
N SER A 192 -4.29 0.73 -11.48
CA SER A 192 -3.18 1.45 -12.11
C SER A 192 -3.68 2.77 -12.72
N PHE A 193 -4.85 2.74 -13.38
CA PHE A 193 -5.48 3.95 -13.92
C PHE A 193 -5.82 4.96 -12.84
N LEU A 194 -6.37 4.52 -11.70
CA LEU A 194 -6.69 5.43 -10.59
C LEU A 194 -5.46 6.19 -10.10
N GLU A 195 -4.33 5.49 -9.92
CA GLU A 195 -3.09 6.16 -9.51
C GLU A 195 -2.54 7.11 -10.58
N ALA A 196 -2.56 6.70 -11.85
CA ALA A 196 -2.13 7.56 -12.95
C ALA A 196 -3.00 8.83 -13.06
N ARG A 197 -4.32 8.69 -12.92
CA ARG A 197 -5.25 9.82 -12.91
C ARG A 197 -4.99 10.73 -11.72
N TYR A 198 -4.80 10.16 -10.53
CA TYR A 198 -4.44 10.93 -9.35
C TYR A 198 -3.16 11.75 -9.56
N GLY A 199 -2.10 11.15 -10.11
CA GLY A 199 -0.85 11.86 -10.40
C GLY A 199 -1.02 13.04 -11.37
N ILE A 200 -1.88 12.90 -12.39
CA ILE A 200 -2.22 14.00 -13.30
C ILE A 200 -2.95 15.11 -12.54
N LEU A 201 -4.02 14.77 -11.82
CA LEU A 201 -4.88 15.75 -11.13
C LEU A 201 -4.16 16.46 -9.98
N SER A 202 -3.23 15.78 -9.30
CA SER A 202 -2.43 16.36 -8.23
C SER A 202 -1.36 17.33 -8.74
N GLY A 203 -1.12 17.39 -10.05
CA GLY A 203 -0.14 18.29 -10.67
C GLY A 203 1.32 17.91 -10.36
N VAL A 204 1.60 16.63 -10.07
CA VAL A 204 2.99 16.18 -9.84
C VAL A 204 3.76 16.00 -11.14
N HIS A 205 3.06 15.85 -12.26
CA HIS A 205 3.64 15.74 -13.59
C HIS A 205 3.66 17.09 -14.27
N ASP A 206 4.83 17.50 -14.80
CA ASP A 206 4.92 18.60 -15.76
C ASP A 206 4.31 18.16 -17.09
N ILE A 207 3.11 18.65 -17.38
CA ILE A 207 2.35 18.33 -18.59
C ILE A 207 1.89 19.61 -19.29
N THR A 208 1.80 19.56 -20.61
CA THR A 208 1.24 20.66 -21.38
C THR A 208 -0.29 20.72 -21.25
N PHE A 209 -0.86 21.89 -21.52
CA PHE A 209 -2.32 22.06 -21.59
C PHE A 209 -2.98 21.04 -22.54
N GLU A 210 -2.36 20.79 -23.70
CA GLU A 210 -2.88 19.81 -24.66
C GLU A 210 -2.95 18.40 -24.05
N GLN A 211 -1.90 17.98 -23.33
CA GLN A 211 -1.89 16.70 -22.63
C GLN A 211 -2.98 16.64 -21.55
N ALA A 212 -3.15 17.72 -20.77
CA ALA A 212 -4.18 17.80 -19.74
C ALA A 212 -5.59 17.60 -20.33
N VAL A 213 -5.90 18.28 -21.45
CA VAL A 213 -7.18 18.12 -22.15
C VAL A 213 -7.34 16.70 -22.74
N GLN A 214 -6.27 16.11 -23.28
CA GLN A 214 -6.31 14.72 -23.77
C GLN A 214 -6.59 13.70 -22.64
N PHE A 215 -6.02 13.90 -21.45
CA PHE A 215 -6.32 13.08 -20.27
C PHE A 215 -7.77 13.28 -19.80
N ALA A 216 -8.24 14.53 -19.77
CA ALA A 216 -9.63 14.85 -19.42
C ALA A 216 -10.62 14.18 -20.40
N GLY A 217 -10.36 14.24 -21.71
CA GLY A 217 -11.19 13.58 -22.72
C GLY A 217 -11.23 12.05 -22.56
N LEU A 218 -10.09 11.42 -22.27
CA LEU A 218 -10.05 9.98 -21.94
C LEU A 218 -10.86 9.68 -20.68
N ASN A 219 -10.73 10.51 -19.64
CA ASN A 219 -11.47 10.34 -18.39
C ASN A 219 -12.99 10.50 -18.60
N MET A 220 -13.42 11.39 -19.50
CA MET A 220 -14.82 11.53 -19.90
C MET A 220 -15.35 10.25 -20.56
N GLN A 221 -14.57 9.68 -21.48
CA GLN A 221 -14.92 8.40 -22.11
C GLN A 221 -15.00 7.27 -21.09
N ILE A 222 -14.10 7.25 -20.10
CA ILE A 222 -14.07 6.22 -19.03
C ILE A 222 -15.29 6.34 -18.12
N ARG A 223 -15.68 7.55 -17.72
CA ARG A 223 -16.76 7.75 -16.73
C ARG A 223 -18.16 7.77 -17.35
N TYR A 224 -18.30 8.36 -18.53
CA TYR A 224 -19.61 8.64 -19.14
C TYR A 224 -19.86 7.91 -20.46
N GLY A 225 -18.87 7.15 -20.96
CA GLY A 225 -18.98 6.46 -22.24
C GLY A 225 -18.93 7.43 -23.43
N ASN A 226 -19.64 7.15 -24.51
CA ASN A 226 -19.60 7.96 -25.73
C ASN A 226 -20.16 9.38 -25.53
N TYR A 227 -19.54 10.35 -26.20
CA TYR A 227 -20.05 11.72 -26.24
C TYR A 227 -21.47 11.80 -26.84
N ASP A 228 -22.40 12.29 -26.04
CA ASP A 228 -23.74 12.76 -26.42
C ASP A 228 -23.84 14.29 -26.31
N PRO A 229 -24.12 15.03 -27.40
CA PRO A 229 -24.26 16.49 -27.39
C PRO A 229 -25.47 17.01 -26.60
N LEU A 230 -26.46 16.16 -26.29
CA LEU A 230 -27.63 16.55 -25.49
C LEU A 230 -27.36 16.46 -23.98
N VAL A 231 -26.40 15.62 -23.58
CA VAL A 231 -26.01 15.42 -22.18
C VAL A 231 -24.78 16.26 -21.83
N HIS A 232 -23.76 16.22 -22.67
CA HIS A 232 -22.47 16.88 -22.45
C HIS A 232 -22.50 18.32 -22.97
N VAL A 233 -23.29 19.13 -22.26
CA VAL A 233 -23.46 20.57 -22.48
C VAL A 233 -22.65 21.38 -21.47
N ALA A 234 -22.56 22.70 -21.67
CA ALA A 234 -21.86 23.59 -20.76
C ALA A 234 -22.37 23.45 -19.31
N GLY A 235 -21.46 23.30 -18.35
CA GLY A 235 -21.72 23.10 -16.93
C GLY A 235 -21.88 21.64 -16.50
N PHE A 236 -21.78 20.67 -17.42
CA PHE A 236 -21.88 19.25 -17.07
C PHE A 236 -20.61 18.71 -16.38
N VAL A 237 -19.42 19.10 -16.84
CA VAL A 237 -18.15 18.57 -16.34
C VAL A 237 -17.70 19.31 -15.09
N ASP A 238 -17.47 18.59 -13.99
CA ASP A 238 -16.72 19.12 -12.86
C ASP A 238 -15.22 19.16 -13.19
N VAL A 239 -14.74 20.32 -13.62
CA VAL A 239 -13.32 20.51 -14.02
C VAL A 239 -12.31 20.15 -12.93
N MET A 240 -12.71 20.15 -11.65
CA MET A 240 -11.83 19.78 -10.54
C MET A 240 -11.45 18.29 -10.57
N GLU A 241 -12.34 17.44 -11.07
CA GLU A 241 -12.14 15.99 -11.17
C GLU A 241 -11.42 15.56 -12.46
N PHE A 242 -11.24 16.48 -13.40
CA PHE A 242 -10.72 16.19 -14.75
C PHE A 242 -9.42 16.90 -15.10
N LEU A 243 -9.09 18.01 -14.43
CA LEU A 243 -7.91 18.81 -14.74
C LEU A 243 -7.04 19.17 -13.51
N PRO A 244 -5.72 19.31 -13.71
CA PRO A 244 -4.83 19.88 -12.70
C PRO A 244 -5.21 21.33 -12.40
N ALA A 245 -4.90 21.81 -11.19
CA ALA A 245 -5.29 23.14 -10.70
C ALA A 245 -4.94 24.30 -11.64
N GLN A 246 -3.79 24.24 -12.30
CA GLN A 246 -3.29 25.28 -13.19
C GLN A 246 -4.17 25.50 -14.45
N ASP A 247 -4.87 24.48 -14.92
CA ASP A 247 -5.63 24.53 -16.18
C ASP A 247 -7.13 24.80 -15.98
N ARG A 248 -7.63 24.71 -14.74
CA ARG A 248 -9.08 24.75 -14.42
C ARG A 248 -9.74 26.09 -14.75
N ALA A 249 -8.98 27.18 -14.71
CA ALA A 249 -9.48 28.54 -14.98
C ALA A 249 -9.42 28.94 -16.47
N THR A 250 -9.05 28.01 -17.35
CA THR A 250 -8.91 28.30 -18.79
C THR A 250 -10.28 28.63 -19.41
N PRO A 251 -10.42 29.72 -20.17
CA PRO A 251 -11.66 30.03 -20.87
C PRO A 251 -12.06 28.90 -21.84
N PHE A 252 -13.36 28.58 -21.87
CA PHE A 252 -13.92 27.53 -22.74
C PHE A 252 -13.36 26.12 -22.52
N ILE A 253 -12.82 25.84 -21.33
CA ILE A 253 -12.16 24.56 -21.01
C ILE A 253 -13.02 23.33 -21.32
N GLU A 254 -14.32 23.39 -21.03
CA GLU A 254 -15.24 22.29 -21.31
C GLU A 254 -15.30 21.94 -22.80
N GLU A 255 -15.32 22.93 -23.70
CA GLU A 255 -15.35 22.65 -25.15
C GLU A 255 -14.05 21.98 -25.63
N TYR A 256 -12.90 22.34 -25.04
CA TYR A 256 -11.65 21.65 -25.32
C TYR A 256 -11.72 20.17 -24.89
N ILE A 257 -12.29 19.88 -23.71
CA ILE A 257 -12.50 18.52 -23.21
C ILE A 257 -13.47 17.76 -24.12
N TYR A 258 -14.62 18.34 -24.45
CA TYR A 258 -15.63 17.72 -25.32
C TYR A 258 -15.10 17.46 -26.72
N ARG A 259 -14.24 18.33 -27.25
CA ARG A 259 -13.58 18.11 -28.54
C ARG A 259 -12.71 16.85 -28.53
N GLU A 260 -11.98 16.58 -27.45
CA GLU A 260 -11.23 15.32 -27.32
C GLU A 260 -12.16 14.13 -27.08
N HIS A 261 -13.19 14.28 -26.25
CA HIS A 261 -14.18 13.22 -25.97
C HIS A 261 -14.90 12.75 -27.23
N ARG A 262 -15.31 13.67 -28.13
CA ARG A 262 -15.92 13.35 -29.43
C ARG A 262 -15.05 12.44 -30.30
N ARG A 263 -13.71 12.54 -30.21
CA ARG A 263 -12.76 11.72 -30.99
C ARG A 263 -12.61 10.31 -30.45
N LEU A 264 -13.11 10.04 -29.24
CA LEU A 264 -12.99 8.74 -28.55
C LEU A 264 -14.24 7.86 -28.70
N ARG A 265 -15.17 8.24 -29.59
CA ARG A 265 -16.41 7.49 -29.82
C ARG A 265 -16.13 6.02 -30.16
N ASN A 266 -16.92 5.13 -29.55
CA ASN A 266 -16.85 3.67 -29.65
C ASN A 266 -15.58 3.04 -29.07
N ILE A 267 -14.81 3.78 -28.26
CA ILE A 267 -13.74 3.19 -27.47
C ILE A 267 -14.32 2.68 -26.16
N GLU A 268 -14.07 1.40 -25.86
CA GLU A 268 -14.46 0.79 -24.59
C GLU A 268 -13.68 1.37 -23.40
N GLU A 269 -14.30 1.33 -22.22
CA GLU A 269 -13.73 1.83 -20.97
C GLU A 269 -12.34 1.23 -20.67
N SER A 270 -12.18 -0.08 -20.83
CA SER A 270 -10.90 -0.79 -20.63
C SER A 270 -9.81 -0.27 -21.57
N THR A 271 -10.15 -0.08 -22.85
CA THR A 271 -9.22 0.45 -23.85
C THR A 271 -8.88 1.92 -23.56
N ALA A 272 -9.85 2.72 -23.11
CA ALA A 272 -9.61 4.11 -22.72
C ALA A 272 -8.69 4.20 -21.50
N LYS A 273 -8.91 3.37 -20.46
CA LYS A 273 -8.01 3.23 -19.30
C LYS A 273 -6.60 2.84 -19.73
N LEU A 274 -6.46 1.87 -20.63
CA LEU A 274 -5.15 1.43 -21.11
C LEU A 274 -4.44 2.54 -21.90
N ARG A 275 -5.15 3.28 -22.76
CA ARG A 275 -4.60 4.46 -23.46
C ARG A 275 -4.16 5.55 -22.49
N PHE A 276 -4.95 5.80 -21.45
CA PHE A 276 -4.59 6.75 -20.38
C PHE A 276 -3.26 6.34 -19.74
N LEU A 277 -3.16 5.08 -19.31
CA LEU A 277 -1.95 4.54 -18.70
C LEU A 277 -0.73 4.64 -19.62
N ARG A 278 -0.87 4.23 -20.88
CA ARG A 278 0.25 4.27 -21.84
C ARG A 278 0.77 5.68 -22.08
N ARG A 279 -0.11 6.69 -22.11
CA ARG A 279 0.30 8.10 -22.20
C ARG A 279 0.98 8.56 -20.91
N CYS A 280 0.38 8.27 -19.76
CA CYS A 280 0.94 8.66 -18.47
C CYS A 280 2.32 8.02 -18.22
N SER A 281 2.52 6.76 -18.64
CA SER A 281 3.80 6.03 -18.48
C SER A 281 4.97 6.59 -19.28
N GLN A 282 4.71 7.48 -20.24
CA GLN A 282 5.77 8.18 -21.00
C GLN A 282 6.35 9.36 -20.23
N LEU A 283 5.67 9.81 -19.17
CA LEU A 283 6.11 10.93 -18.36
C LEU A 283 7.31 10.49 -17.49
N PRO A 284 8.41 11.27 -17.42
CA PRO A 284 9.59 10.90 -16.61
C PRO A 284 9.28 10.72 -15.12
N THR A 285 8.21 11.35 -14.65
CA THR A 285 7.73 11.37 -13.27
C THR A 285 6.69 10.29 -12.99
N TYR A 286 6.31 9.48 -13.98
CA TYR A 286 5.35 8.39 -13.81
C TYR A 286 5.79 7.41 -12.71
N GLY A 287 4.82 6.95 -11.91
CA GLY A 287 5.06 6.06 -10.78
C GLY A 287 5.96 6.65 -9.68
N GLY A 288 6.22 7.95 -9.75
CA GLY A 288 7.00 8.69 -8.77
C GLY A 288 6.17 9.04 -7.55
N SER A 289 6.71 8.82 -6.36
CA SER A 289 6.26 9.53 -5.16
C SER A 289 7.18 10.71 -4.91
N PHE A 290 6.62 11.85 -4.52
CA PHE A 290 7.35 13.12 -4.42
C PHE A 290 7.25 13.73 -3.02
N ALA A 291 8.32 14.38 -2.58
CA ALA A 291 8.40 15.11 -1.33
C ALA A 291 9.23 16.39 -1.50
N GLU A 292 8.92 17.43 -0.73
CA GLU A 292 9.75 18.63 -0.67
C GLU A 292 11.02 18.33 0.16
N ALA A 293 12.17 18.76 -0.36
CA ALA A 293 13.44 18.59 0.31
C ALA A 293 14.41 19.72 -0.05
N LYS A 294 15.50 19.82 0.70
CA LYS A 294 16.64 20.68 0.38
C LYS A 294 17.83 19.82 0.02
N GLU A 295 18.48 20.11 -1.09
CA GLU A 295 19.72 19.45 -1.46
C GLU A 295 20.94 20.19 -0.88
N GLN A 296 21.86 19.43 -0.31
CA GLN A 296 23.17 19.92 0.10
C GLN A 296 24.11 19.97 -1.10
N CYS A 297 24.68 21.14 -1.37
CA CYS A 297 25.61 21.36 -2.48
C CYS A 297 27.00 21.73 -1.93
N GLY A 298 27.91 20.74 -1.87
CA GLY A 298 29.32 20.97 -1.51
C GLY A 298 29.55 21.46 -0.07
N ASP A 299 30.74 22.03 0.16
CA ASP A 299 31.21 22.48 1.48
C ASP A 299 30.53 23.79 1.97
N ASP A 300 29.80 24.49 1.10
CA ASP A 300 29.19 25.80 1.38
C ASP A 300 27.73 25.74 1.90
N GLY A 301 27.19 24.55 2.20
CA GLY A 301 25.88 24.37 2.85
C GLY A 301 24.67 24.15 1.91
N PHE A 302 23.46 24.12 2.49
CA PHE A 302 22.19 23.82 1.79
C PHE A 302 21.82 24.91 0.77
N CYS A 303 21.62 24.53 -0.50
CA CYS A 303 21.65 25.53 -1.58
C CYS A 303 20.40 25.57 -2.47
N SER A 304 19.45 24.63 -2.39
CA SER A 304 18.20 24.73 -3.19
C SER A 304 17.03 23.96 -2.61
N ASP A 305 15.86 24.61 -2.55
CA ASP A 305 14.57 23.95 -2.39
C ASP A 305 14.24 23.16 -3.65
N ILE A 306 14.05 21.85 -3.50
CA ILE A 306 13.76 20.93 -4.59
C ILE A 306 12.54 20.09 -4.29
N LEU A 307 12.01 19.45 -5.33
CA LEU A 307 11.08 18.35 -5.18
C LEU A 307 11.83 17.05 -5.50
N ILE A 308 12.06 16.21 -4.50
CA ILE A 308 12.68 14.89 -4.69
C ILE A 308 11.59 13.88 -5.05
N GLY A 309 11.85 13.02 -6.04
CA GLY A 309 10.95 11.98 -6.49
C GLY A 309 11.63 10.62 -6.52
N ALA A 310 10.90 9.53 -6.27
CA ALA A 310 11.44 8.17 -6.42
C ALA A 310 10.45 7.29 -7.18
N ASN A 311 10.93 6.62 -8.23
CA ASN A 311 10.18 5.61 -8.98
C ASN A 311 11.01 4.33 -9.15
N SER A 312 10.46 3.35 -9.88
CA SER A 312 11.08 2.03 -10.09
C SER A 312 12.46 2.05 -10.76
N ASN A 313 12.86 3.17 -11.36
CA ASN A 313 14.10 3.27 -12.12
C ASN A 313 15.14 4.17 -11.45
N CYS A 314 14.70 5.26 -10.81
CA CYS A 314 15.59 6.32 -10.34
C CYS A 314 15.00 7.15 -9.21
N VAL A 315 15.90 7.83 -8.49
CA VAL A 315 15.59 9.01 -7.69
C VAL A 315 15.73 10.25 -8.58
N LEU A 316 14.62 10.96 -8.74
CA LEU A 316 14.47 12.19 -9.50
C LEU A 316 14.66 13.42 -8.61
N ILE A 317 15.21 14.48 -9.19
CA ILE A 317 15.26 15.81 -8.59
C ILE A 317 14.60 16.78 -9.54
N LEU A 318 13.59 17.48 -9.04
CA LEU A 318 12.74 18.36 -9.81
C LEU A 318 12.85 19.79 -9.27
N ASN A 319 12.61 20.74 -10.17
CA ASN A 319 12.32 22.11 -9.77
C ASN A 319 11.05 22.13 -8.93
N ARG A 320 11.09 22.76 -7.75
CA ARG A 320 9.94 22.81 -6.84
C ARG A 320 8.70 23.44 -7.47
N ILE A 321 8.88 24.45 -8.33
CA ILE A 321 7.78 25.20 -8.95
C ILE A 321 7.41 24.59 -10.30
N THR A 322 8.36 24.50 -11.23
CA THR A 322 8.07 24.09 -12.61
C THR A 322 7.87 22.59 -12.77
N LYS A 323 8.21 21.79 -11.76
CA LYS A 323 8.16 20.31 -11.78
C LYS A 323 9.01 19.66 -12.89
N GLN A 324 9.85 20.44 -13.57
CA GLN A 324 10.80 19.92 -14.54
C GLN A 324 11.90 19.13 -13.86
N VAL A 325 12.31 18.03 -14.47
CA VAL A 325 13.38 17.17 -13.95
C VAL A 325 14.74 17.85 -14.18
N ILE A 326 15.40 18.23 -13.08
CA ILE A 326 16.74 18.83 -13.07
C ILE A 326 17.83 17.75 -12.98
N GLY A 327 17.54 16.63 -12.30
CA GLY A 327 18.53 15.57 -12.08
C GLY A 327 17.92 14.19 -11.94
N ARG A 328 18.74 13.16 -12.22
CA ARG A 328 18.37 11.75 -12.06
C ARG A 328 19.53 10.98 -11.43
N ASN A 329 19.22 10.12 -10.47
CA ASN A 329 20.15 9.16 -9.89
C ASN A 329 19.54 7.77 -10.10
N LEU A 330 20.12 6.97 -10.99
CA LEU A 330 19.56 5.65 -11.30
C LEU A 330 19.70 4.74 -10.07
N LEU A 331 18.65 4.00 -9.73
CA LEU A 331 18.68 3.07 -8.59
C LEU A 331 19.77 2.00 -8.75
N VAL A 332 20.11 1.66 -10.00
CA VAL A 332 21.18 0.71 -10.34
C VAL A 332 22.59 1.21 -9.97
N GLU A 333 22.75 2.51 -9.75
CA GLU A 333 24.01 3.16 -9.36
C GLU A 333 24.09 3.42 -7.85
N VAL A 334 23.01 3.17 -7.11
CA VAL A 334 22.94 3.34 -5.66
C VAL A 334 23.60 2.15 -4.98
N ASN A 335 24.72 2.40 -4.30
CA ASN A 335 25.46 1.39 -3.54
C ASN A 335 24.98 1.29 -2.10
N GLY A 336 24.40 2.37 -1.57
CA GLY A 336 23.88 2.42 -0.21
C GLY A 336 22.97 3.63 -0.02
N ILE A 337 22.09 3.50 0.96
CA ILE A 337 21.22 4.58 1.41
C ILE A 337 21.23 4.57 2.94
N ASP A 338 21.39 5.74 3.53
CA ASP A 338 21.36 5.95 4.97
C ASP A 338 20.42 7.10 5.31
N ILE A 339 19.94 7.12 6.55
CA ILE A 339 19.11 8.20 7.08
C ILE A 339 19.61 8.58 8.47
N THR A 340 19.78 9.88 8.70
CA THR A 340 20.12 10.47 10.01
C THR A 340 19.18 11.62 10.28
N GLU A 341 18.30 11.48 11.28
CA GLU A 341 17.23 12.44 11.58
C GLU A 341 16.40 12.78 10.33
N ARG A 342 16.56 14.00 9.80
CA ARG A 342 15.84 14.54 8.64
C ARG A 342 16.65 14.43 7.35
N CYS A 343 17.88 13.92 7.40
CA CYS A 343 18.79 13.86 6.27
C CYS A 343 18.83 12.43 5.70
N LEU A 344 18.53 12.31 4.41
CA LEU A 344 18.68 11.09 3.63
C LEU A 344 19.93 11.19 2.77
N THR A 345 20.83 10.22 2.92
CA THR A 345 22.11 10.17 2.22
C THR A 345 22.08 9.07 1.16
N LEU A 346 22.22 9.43 -0.11
CA LEU A 346 22.38 8.50 -1.23
C LEU A 346 23.86 8.33 -1.57
N LYS A 347 24.38 7.12 -1.35
CA LYS A 347 25.74 6.72 -1.75
C LYS A 347 25.70 6.14 -3.16
N LEU A 348 26.18 6.91 -4.13
CA LEU A 348 26.26 6.53 -5.55
C LEU A 348 27.69 6.11 -5.90
N LYS A 349 27.88 5.52 -7.09
CA LYS A 349 29.23 5.24 -7.61
C LYS A 349 30.03 6.54 -7.78
N GLY A 350 30.96 6.79 -6.86
CA GLY A 350 31.90 7.92 -6.92
C GLY A 350 31.35 9.27 -6.43
N ARG A 351 30.14 9.33 -5.87
CA ARG A 351 29.58 10.55 -5.26
C ARG A 351 28.58 10.24 -4.16
N VAL A 352 28.39 11.19 -3.25
CA VAL A 352 27.36 11.14 -2.21
C VAL A 352 26.43 12.34 -2.42
N ARG A 353 25.14 12.14 -2.20
CA ARG A 353 24.14 13.22 -2.23
C ARG A 353 23.32 13.19 -0.95
N GLU A 354 22.99 14.35 -0.43
CA GLU A 354 22.29 14.51 0.85
C GLU A 354 21.06 15.38 0.66
N PHE A 355 19.94 14.90 1.19
CA PHE A 355 18.62 15.52 1.05
C PHE A 355 18.01 15.70 2.43
N VAL A 356 17.70 16.94 2.79
CA VAL A 356 17.08 17.28 4.08
C VAL A 356 15.60 17.54 3.90
N PHE A 357 14.79 16.78 4.62
CA PHE A 357 13.33 16.88 4.62
C PHE A 357 12.84 17.83 5.72
N GLU A 358 11.57 18.23 5.62
CA GLU A 358 10.92 19.07 6.64
C GLU A 358 10.84 18.35 7.99
N SER A 359 10.47 17.06 7.98
CA SER A 359 10.27 16.25 9.17
C SER A 359 10.98 14.89 9.10
N ILE A 360 11.26 14.30 10.26
CA ILE A 360 11.86 12.96 10.37
C ILE A 360 10.95 11.90 9.70
N PRO A 361 9.62 11.88 9.97
CA PRO A 361 8.73 10.93 9.31
C PRO A 361 8.74 11.01 7.78
N ASP A 362 8.87 12.19 7.20
CA ASP A 362 8.92 12.32 5.73
C ASP A 362 10.21 11.71 5.16
N ALA A 363 11.34 11.93 5.84
CA ALA A 363 12.61 11.31 5.47
C ALA A 363 12.55 9.78 5.59
N GLU A 364 11.98 9.24 6.67
CA GLU A 364 11.80 7.80 6.89
C GLU A 364 10.89 7.18 5.82
N LEU A 365 9.75 7.82 5.51
CA LEU A 365 8.84 7.36 4.47
C LEU A 365 9.52 7.29 3.11
N PHE A 366 10.35 8.28 2.79
CA PHE A 366 11.07 8.32 1.52
C PHE A 366 12.24 7.31 1.47
N TYR A 367 12.93 7.11 2.60
CA TYR A 367 13.93 6.05 2.76
C TYR A 367 13.33 4.67 2.52
N ASP A 368 12.20 4.37 3.17
CA ASP A 368 11.47 3.10 3.04
C ASP A 368 11.02 2.86 1.59
N LEU A 369 10.57 3.91 0.92
CA LEU A 369 10.16 3.84 -0.49
C LEU A 369 11.33 3.46 -1.41
N ILE A 370 12.47 4.14 -1.29
CA ILE A 370 13.66 3.86 -2.11
C ILE A 370 14.17 2.45 -1.82
N THR A 371 14.26 2.08 -0.54
CA THR A 371 14.68 0.74 -0.11
C THR A 371 13.73 -0.34 -0.65
N GLY A 372 12.42 -0.08 -0.64
CA GLY A 372 11.41 -0.95 -1.25
C GLY A 372 11.67 -1.18 -2.74
N TYR A 373 11.86 -0.12 -3.52
CA TYR A 373 12.20 -0.23 -4.94
C TYR A 373 13.52 -0.99 -5.18
N MET A 374 14.55 -0.71 -4.38
CA MET A 374 15.84 -1.42 -4.48
C MET A 374 15.70 -2.91 -4.16
N ALA A 375 14.90 -3.26 -3.16
CA ALA A 375 14.62 -4.67 -2.82
C ALA A 375 13.96 -5.39 -4.00
N PHE A 376 12.94 -4.79 -4.62
CA PHE A 376 12.31 -5.36 -5.82
C PHE A 376 13.29 -5.55 -6.98
N GLN A 377 14.13 -4.55 -7.27
CA GLN A 377 15.13 -4.68 -8.33
C GLN A 377 16.12 -5.82 -8.06
N ARG A 378 16.51 -6.07 -6.80
CA ARG A 378 17.35 -7.22 -6.44
C ARG A 378 16.63 -8.54 -6.69
N THR A 379 15.40 -8.68 -6.21
CA THR A 379 14.59 -9.90 -6.42
C THR A 379 14.39 -10.21 -7.90
N ILE A 380 14.06 -9.21 -8.72
CA ILE A 380 13.90 -9.38 -10.18
C ILE A 380 15.21 -9.84 -10.83
N ARG A 381 16.35 -9.27 -10.44
CA ARG A 381 17.67 -9.67 -10.96
C ARG A 381 18.03 -11.10 -10.59
N GLU A 382 17.77 -11.49 -9.33
CA GLU A 382 18.01 -12.85 -8.85
C GLU A 382 17.18 -13.88 -9.63
N GLN A 383 15.88 -13.62 -9.80
CA GLN A 383 15.00 -14.48 -10.60
C GLN A 383 15.43 -14.57 -12.07
N THR A 384 15.84 -13.44 -12.67
CA THR A 384 16.32 -13.41 -14.06
C THR A 384 17.62 -14.21 -14.22
N ASN A 385 18.54 -14.10 -13.26
CA ASN A 385 19.79 -14.85 -13.24
C ASN A 385 19.53 -16.36 -13.10
N LEU A 386 18.62 -16.76 -12.20
CA LEU A 386 18.20 -18.15 -12.04
C LEU A 386 17.57 -18.72 -13.30
N ALA A 387 16.66 -17.97 -13.95
CA ALA A 387 16.05 -18.37 -15.21
C ALA A 387 17.08 -18.51 -16.35
N THR A 388 18.05 -17.60 -16.41
CA THR A 388 19.15 -17.66 -17.39
C THR A 388 20.05 -18.88 -17.14
N PHE A 389 20.34 -19.19 -15.88
CA PHE A 389 21.12 -20.37 -15.50
C PHE A 389 20.37 -21.67 -15.85
N ALA A 390 19.06 -21.74 -15.53
CA ALA A 390 18.21 -22.87 -15.88
C ALA A 390 18.11 -23.08 -17.40
N ALA A 391 17.95 -22.01 -18.18
CA ALA A 391 17.93 -22.08 -19.65
C ALA A 391 19.27 -22.60 -20.22
N LYS A 392 20.41 -22.16 -19.67
CA LYS A 392 21.73 -22.67 -20.06
C LYS A 392 21.93 -24.14 -19.66
N ALA A 393 21.47 -24.55 -18.48
CA ALA A 393 21.53 -25.96 -18.06
C ALA A 393 20.67 -26.87 -18.95
N SER A 394 19.52 -26.38 -19.40
CA SER A 394 18.60 -27.11 -20.31
C SER A 394 19.17 -27.31 -21.72
N LEU A 395 20.11 -26.47 -22.14
CA LEU A 395 20.84 -26.59 -23.42
C LEU A 395 22.02 -27.58 -23.35
N ILE A 396 22.46 -27.96 -22.15
CA ILE A 396 23.63 -28.83 -21.92
C ILE A 396 23.21 -30.31 -21.75
N ILE A 397 21.92 -30.59 -21.56
CA ILE A 397 21.39 -31.96 -21.56
C ILE A 397 21.23 -32.40 -23.03
N PRO A 398 22.00 -33.37 -23.55
CA PRO A 398 21.76 -33.89 -24.89
C PRO A 398 20.37 -34.53 -24.89
N ARG A 399 19.54 -34.21 -25.88
CA ARG A 399 18.37 -35.04 -26.20
C ARG A 399 18.90 -36.44 -26.49
N SER A 400 18.77 -37.34 -25.51
CA SER A 400 19.19 -38.73 -25.66
C SER A 400 18.45 -39.34 -26.85
N ALA A 401 19.24 -40.04 -27.67
CA ALA A 401 18.84 -40.68 -28.91
C ALA A 401 17.58 -41.54 -28.74
N SER A 402 16.70 -41.48 -29.75
CA SER A 402 15.63 -42.44 -29.92
C SER A 402 16.21 -43.85 -30.00
N ILE A 403 15.91 -44.67 -29.01
CA ILE A 403 16.05 -46.13 -29.12
C ILE A 403 14.92 -46.59 -30.03
N GLY A 404 15.24 -46.75 -31.31
CA GLY A 404 14.37 -47.32 -32.33
C GLY A 404 15.25 -47.92 -33.42
N ASP A 405 15.04 -49.20 -33.69
CA ASP A 405 15.61 -50.02 -34.77
C ASP A 405 16.81 -50.91 -34.40
N LEU A 406 16.51 -51.98 -33.66
CA LEU A 406 17.14 -53.29 -33.87
C LEU A 406 16.30 -54.06 -34.90
N ARG A 407 16.81 -54.13 -36.15
CA ARG A 407 16.44 -55.17 -37.11
C ARG A 407 17.71 -55.84 -37.65
N TYR A 408 17.64 -57.18 -37.61
CA TYR A 408 18.53 -58.23 -38.11
C TYR A 408 19.70 -58.63 -37.21
#